data_AF-A0A966UQ17-F1
#
_entry.id   AF-A0A966UQ17-F1
#
_cell.length_a   1.000
_cell.length_b   1.000
_cell.length_c   1.000
_cell.angle_alpha   90.00
_cell.angle_beta   90.00
_cell.angle_gamma   90.00
#
_symmetry.space_group_name_H-M   'P 1'
#
loop_
_entity.id
_entity.type
_entity.pdbx_description
1 polymer ?
#
loop_
_entity_poly.entity_id
_entity_poly.type
_entity_poly.pdbx_seq_one_letter_code
_entity_poly.pdbx_strand_id
1 'polypeptide(L)'
;MPELIQTLKAIQKEKVEERKFMASLQGKDLDEQEDQNGPTFEDIQRRALGIDASGDDIVSLQGNMAAQTGFGIDLGLGYIRE
;
A
#
# COMPACT_ATOMS: atom_id res chain seq x y z
N MET A 1 24.93 -3.01 29.94
CA MET A 1 25.89 -1.90 29.74
C MET A 1 25.29 -0.93 28.73
N PRO A 2 24.65 0.16 29.19
CA PRO A 2 23.92 1.10 28.33
C PRO A 2 24.83 1.83 27.32
N GLU A 3 26.08 2.09 27.68
CA GLU A 3 27.10 2.69 26.80
C GLU A 3 27.29 1.91 25.48
N LEU A 4 27.31 0.57 25.51
CA LEU A 4 27.47 -0.26 24.31
C LEU A 4 26.25 -0.21 23.38
N ILE A 5 25.06 -0.01 23.94
CA ILE A 5 23.83 0.10 23.14
C ILE A 5 23.82 1.45 22.42
N GLN A 6 24.29 2.50 23.09
CA GLN A 6 24.41 3.83 22.50
C GLN A 6 25.43 3.86 21.36
N THR A 7 26.58 3.20 21.52
CA THR A 7 27.57 3.09 20.44
C THR A 7 27.03 2.29 19.25
N LEU A 8 26.32 1.19 19.50
CA LEU A 8 25.67 0.41 18.43
C LEU A 8 24.63 1.26 17.68
N LYS A 9 23.81 2.03 18.40
CA LYS A 9 22.83 2.93 17.79
C LYS A 9 23.49 4.05 16.97
N ALA A 10 24.62 4.58 17.43
CA ALA A 10 25.39 5.58 16.68
C ALA A 10 25.93 4.98 15.36
N ILE A 11 26.53 3.78 15.41
CA ILE A 11 27.02 3.06 14.23
C ILE A 11 25.87 2.75 13.26
N GLN A 12 24.71 2.35 13.78
CA GLN A 12 23.55 2.07 12.94
C GLN A 12 23.08 3.32 12.21
N LYS A 13 23.02 4.47 12.90
CA LYS A 13 22.65 5.76 12.29
C LYS A 13 23.64 6.15 11.18
N GLU A 14 24.94 6.07 11.45
CA GLU A 14 25.99 6.37 10.47
C GLU A 14 25.84 5.53 9.19
N LYS A 15 25.61 4.21 9.34
CA LYS A 15 25.39 3.31 8.19
C LYS A 15 24.11 3.61 7.41
N VAL A 16 23.07 4.11 8.07
CA VAL A 16 21.82 4.51 7.39
C VAL A 16 22.08 5.76 6.55
N GLU A 17 22.75 6.77 7.10
CA GLU A 17 23.11 7.99 6.37
C GLU A 17 24.02 7.70 5.17
N GLU A 18 25.01 6.83 5.33
CA GLU A 18 25.89 6.43 4.22
C GLU A 18 25.11 5.78 3.07
N ARG A 19 24.13 4.92 3.39
CA ARG A 19 23.28 4.30 2.36
C ARG A 19 22.38 5.32 1.67
N LYS A 20 21.81 6.26 2.43
CA LYS A 20 21.02 7.37 1.86
C LYS A 20 21.86 8.18 0.89
N PHE A 21 23.07 8.56 1.30
CA PHE A 21 24.00 9.32 0.46
C PHE A 21 24.40 8.56 -0.81
N MET A 22 24.70 7.26 -0.71
CA MET A 22 25.03 6.44 -1.88
C MET A 22 23.84 6.26 -2.82
N ALA A 23 22.63 6.09 -2.27
CA ALA A 23 21.41 5.99 -3.05
C ALA A 23 21.09 7.32 -3.76
N SER A 24 21.25 8.46 -3.08
CA SER A 24 21.05 9.77 -3.70
C SER A 24 22.04 10.03 -4.84
N LEU A 25 23.29 9.56 -4.71
CA LEU A 25 24.28 9.64 -5.79
C LEU A 25 23.87 8.80 -7.02
N GLN A 26 23.15 7.70 -6.79
CA GLN A 26 22.58 6.85 -7.84
C GLN A 26 21.24 7.37 -8.37
N GLY A 27 20.76 8.52 -7.87
CA GLY A 27 19.45 9.08 -8.23
C GLY A 27 18.28 8.27 -7.68
N LYS A 28 18.48 7.52 -6.58
CA LYS A 28 17.45 6.76 -5.88
C LYS A 28 17.21 7.37 -4.50
N ASP A 29 16.01 7.90 -4.28
CA ASP A 29 15.64 8.42 -2.97
C ASP A 29 15.09 7.30 -2.07
N LEU A 30 15.78 7.06 -0.95
CA LEU A 30 15.35 6.07 0.05
C LEU A 30 14.31 6.63 1.02
N ASP A 31 14.14 7.96 1.07
CA ASP A 31 13.22 8.64 1.98
C ASP A 31 11.80 8.78 1.40
N GLU A 32 11.61 8.62 0.08
CA GLU A 32 10.29 8.69 -0.56
C GLU A 32 9.37 7.49 -0.28
N GLN A 33 9.88 6.44 0.37
CA GLN A 33 9.11 5.21 0.65
C GLN A 33 8.32 5.23 1.96
N GLU A 34 8.48 6.25 2.82
CA GLU A 34 7.77 6.28 4.11
C GLU A 34 6.31 6.78 4.01
N ASP A 35 5.96 7.56 2.97
CA ASP A 35 4.61 8.16 2.83
C ASP A 35 3.63 7.38 1.95
N GLN A 36 4.09 6.34 1.26
CA GLN A 36 3.21 5.47 0.50
C GLN A 36 2.83 4.28 1.36
N ASN A 37 1.67 4.36 2.02
CA ASN A 37 0.95 3.16 2.45
C ASN A 37 1.03 2.17 1.29
N GLY A 38 1.82 1.11 1.45
CA GLY A 38 2.02 0.11 0.41
C GLY A 38 0.66 -0.46 -0.03
N PRO A 39 0.58 -1.07 -1.22
CA PRO A 39 -0.67 -1.62 -1.72
C PRO A 39 -1.27 -2.53 -0.65
N THR A 40 -2.53 -2.26 -0.28
CA THR A 40 -3.24 -3.05 0.72
C THR A 40 -3.40 -4.49 0.22
N PHE A 41 -3.69 -5.43 1.13
CA PHE A 41 -3.94 -6.82 0.75
C PHE A 41 -5.02 -6.93 -0.34
N GLU A 42 -6.03 -6.07 -0.27
CA GLU A 42 -7.11 -5.98 -1.26
C GLU A 42 -6.57 -5.50 -2.63
N ASP A 43 -5.67 -4.53 -2.66
CA ASP A 43 -5.04 -4.06 -3.90
C ASP A 43 -4.20 -5.17 -4.55
N ILE A 44 -3.52 -5.99 -3.75
CA ILE A 44 -2.76 -7.15 -4.24
C ILE A 44 -3.70 -8.22 -4.79
N GLN A 45 -4.81 -8.51 -4.10
CA GLN A 45 -5.81 -9.46 -4.55
C GLN A 45 -6.48 -9.02 -5.86
N ARG A 46 -6.84 -7.74 -5.98
CA ARG A 46 -7.40 -7.14 -7.21
C ARG A 46 -6.42 -7.25 -8.37
N ARG A 47 -5.14 -6.94 -8.14
CA ARG A 47 -4.08 -7.10 -9.13
C ARG A 47 -3.91 -8.56 -9.60
N ALA A 48 -4.00 -9.53 -8.69
CA ALA A 48 -3.91 -10.94 -9.04
C ALA A 48 -5.09 -11.41 -9.92
N LEU A 49 -6.25 -10.77 -9.80
CA LEU A 49 -7.43 -11.01 -10.63
C LEU A 49 -7.40 -10.21 -11.96
N GLY A 50 -6.34 -9.43 -12.20
CA GLY A 50 -6.19 -8.63 -13.42
C GLY A 50 -6.99 -7.32 -13.43
N ILE A 51 -7.43 -6.85 -12.26
CA ILE A 51 -8.21 -5.62 -12.13
C ILE A 51 -7.27 -4.52 -11.66
N ASP A 52 -7.02 -3.55 -12.54
CA ASP A 52 -6.13 -2.42 -12.31
C ASP A 52 -6.96 -1.17 -12.01
N ALA A 53 -7.56 -1.14 -10.82
CA ALA A 53 -8.42 -0.06 -10.37
C ALA A 53 -8.18 0.26 -8.89
N SER A 54 -8.33 1.54 -8.54
CA SER A 54 -8.19 2.02 -7.16
C SER A 54 -9.24 1.39 -6.25
N GLY A 55 -8.91 1.20 -4.97
CA GLY A 55 -9.82 0.80 -3.89
C GLY A 55 -11.16 1.53 -3.93
N ASP A 56 -11.10 2.82 -4.27
CA ASP A 56 -12.20 3.78 -4.28
C ASP A 56 -13.07 3.75 -5.55
N ASP A 57 -12.67 3.02 -6.60
CA ASP A 57 -13.43 2.95 -7.85
C ASP A 57 -14.51 1.86 -7.80
N ILE A 58 -15.75 2.29 -7.56
CA ILE A 58 -16.93 1.44 -7.51
C ILE A 58 -17.22 0.77 -8.87
N VAL A 59 -16.82 1.39 -9.99
CA VAL A 59 -17.07 0.84 -11.33
C VAL A 59 -16.25 -0.42 -11.59
N SER A 60 -15.11 -0.57 -10.90
CA SER A 60 -14.23 -1.74 -10.98
C SER A 60 -14.72 -2.97 -10.21
N LEU A 61 -15.68 -2.79 -9.29
CA LEU A 61 -16.29 -3.87 -8.53
C LEU A 61 -17.36 -4.56 -9.39
N GLN A 62 -16.96 -5.54 -10.19
CA GLN A 62 -17.85 -6.34 -11.01
C GLN A 62 -17.75 -7.83 -10.66
N GLY A 63 -18.87 -8.55 -10.78
CA GLY A 63 -18.94 -10.00 -10.56
C GLY A 63 -18.84 -10.41 -9.09
N ASN A 64 -18.03 -11.45 -8.80
CA ASN A 64 -17.98 -12.07 -7.47
C ASN A 64 -17.53 -11.10 -6.35
N MET A 65 -16.70 -10.09 -6.66
CA MET A 65 -16.29 -9.10 -5.67
C MET A 65 -17.43 -8.14 -5.29
N ALA A 66 -18.28 -7.75 -6.25
CA ALA A 66 -19.47 -6.95 -5.97
C ALA A 66 -20.43 -7.70 -5.04
N ALA A 67 -20.66 -8.99 -5.31
CA ALA A 67 -21.49 -9.82 -4.45
C ALA A 67 -20.94 -9.96 -3.02
N GLN A 68 -19.61 -9.99 -2.84
CA GLN A 68 -18.96 -10.04 -1.54
C GLN A 68 -19.01 -8.70 -0.78
N THR A 69 -18.89 -7.58 -1.49
CA THR A 69 -18.97 -6.23 -0.90
C THR A 69 -20.40 -5.74 -0.71
N GLY A 70 -21.41 -6.53 -1.08
CA GLY A 70 -22.82 -6.20 -0.90
C GLY A 70 -23.46 -5.46 -2.08
N PHE A 71 -22.75 -5.33 -3.20
CA PHE A 71 -23.25 -4.75 -4.44
C PHE A 71 -23.81 -5.86 -5.35
N GLY A 72 -25.13 -5.85 -5.55
CA GLY A 72 -25.79 -6.82 -6.42
C GLY A 72 -27.26 -6.52 -6.64
N ILE A 73 -27.79 -7.02 -7.76
CA ILE A 73 -29.23 -7.12 -7.98
C ILE A 73 -29.78 -8.05 -6.88
N ASP A 74 -30.85 -7.64 -6.19
CA ASP A 74 -31.42 -8.26 -4.96
C ASP A 74 -30.75 -7.97 -3.60
N LEU A 75 -29.71 -7.11 -3.51
CA LEU A 75 -29.15 -6.63 -2.23
C LEU A 75 -29.65 -5.22 -1.82
N GLY A 76 -30.83 -4.82 -2.29
CA GLY A 76 -31.45 -3.53 -1.95
C GLY A 76 -31.17 -2.39 -2.94
N LEU A 77 -30.43 -2.64 -4.02
CA LEU A 77 -30.23 -1.72 -5.15
C LEU A 77 -31.24 -1.92 -6.28
N GLY A 78 -32.40 -2.50 -5.96
CA GLY A 78 -33.49 -2.71 -6.92
C GLY A 78 -34.09 -1.39 -7.39
N TYR A 79 -34.56 -1.35 -8.63
CA TYR A 79 -35.30 -0.22 -9.16
C TYR A 79 -36.60 -0.03 -8.38
N ILE A 80 -36.71 1.08 -7.63
CA ILE A 80 -37.98 1.54 -7.07
C ILE A 80 -38.58 2.49 -8.09
N ARG A 81 -39.71 2.08 -8.67
CA ARG A 81 -40.53 2.96 -9.50
C ARG A 81 -41.44 3.76 -8.55
N GLU A 82 -41.19 5.05 -8.42
CA GLU A 82 -42.12 6.00 -7.80
C GLU A 82 -43.30 6.28 -8.74
#